data_AF-W2MPB8-F1
#
_entry.id   AF-W2MPB8-F1
#
_cell.length_a   1.000
_cell.length_b   1.000
_cell.length_c   1.000
_cell.angle_alpha   90.00
_cell.angle_beta   90.00
_cell.angle_gamma   90.00
#
_symmetry.space_group_name_H-M   'P 1'
#
loop_
_entity.id
_entity.type
_entity.pdbx_description
1 polymer ?
#
loop_
_entity_poly.entity_id
_entity_poly.type
_entity_poly.pdbx_seq_one_letter_code
_entity_poly.pdbx_strand_id
1 'polypeptide(L)'
;MTVEYLATTIHHTLPAFSSDISMCPVVGYPTPVTPVAIALLTGRSLPSPSSRKLKAAAPVAIEADSCECMSTPRPCIFFHGLGNPIEKSELQDTPKLTKEKFGDIGDHAPCCTTVKYAVINTVDVGWRNDSLQQKFCDFALSMSETSDLATRTISDTIVVTHSMGGLALASAIANGKCKLTASTSWVSMSAPMRGSMAGDVLQDICDGKFTKAVAGLMDLLGQCPTTIAKQSIYYQNGKYSTPELNAAYLAAQEAYRSNVHAALCSKSYYGVLSKFSPSCLVGGTVIPHKSDENDALVEFQSCLGGLDPDLFGNSYRDRFYAAKLNHADTAFLTHDSFFRDSQKPFKWFECLL
;
A
#
# COMPACT_ATOMS: atom_id res chain seq x y z
N MET A 1 -16.12 -15.87 -38.18
CA MET A 1 -16.20 -17.33 -38.38
C MET A 1 -17.63 -17.75 -38.13
N THR A 2 -18.32 -18.18 -39.18
CA THR A 2 -19.69 -18.70 -39.15
C THR A 2 -19.61 -20.22 -39.13
N VAL A 3 -20.30 -20.85 -38.17
CA VAL A 3 -20.37 -22.32 -38.07
C VAL A 3 -21.77 -22.74 -38.50
N GLU A 4 -21.85 -23.59 -39.52
CA GLU A 4 -23.08 -24.28 -39.91
C GLU A 4 -23.20 -25.62 -39.17
N TYR A 5 -24.38 -25.88 -38.62
CA TYR A 5 -24.71 -27.15 -37.99
C TYR A 5 -25.45 -28.05 -38.99
N LEU A 6 -25.07 -29.33 -39.01
CA LEU A 6 -25.74 -30.34 -39.82
C LEU A 6 -27.15 -30.63 -39.27
N ALA A 7 -28.13 -30.70 -40.18
CA ALA A 7 -29.55 -30.81 -39.84
C ALA A 7 -30.00 -32.20 -39.35
N THR A 8 -29.13 -33.21 -39.37
CA THR A 8 -29.48 -34.59 -38.95
C THR A 8 -28.37 -35.25 -38.14
N THR A 9 -28.79 -36.02 -37.15
CA THR A 9 -27.91 -36.75 -36.23
C THR A 9 -27.29 -37.96 -36.95
N ILE A 10 -25.96 -38.05 -36.96
CA ILE A 10 -25.25 -39.21 -37.51
C ILE A 10 -25.25 -40.32 -36.44
N HIS A 11 -25.93 -41.43 -36.73
CA HIS A 11 -25.84 -42.63 -35.90
C HIS A 11 -24.75 -43.56 -36.44
N HIS A 12 -23.69 -43.76 -35.66
CA HIS A 12 -22.69 -44.78 -35.94
C HIS A 12 -23.16 -46.12 -35.35
N THR A 13 -23.35 -47.11 -36.22
CA THR A 13 -23.53 -48.50 -35.79
C THR A 13 -22.18 -49.11 -35.46
N LEU A 14 -22.05 -49.65 -34.24
CA LEU A 14 -20.87 -50.43 -33.84
C LEU A 14 -20.80 -51.72 -34.69
N PRO A 15 -19.62 -52.13 -35.16
CA PRO A 15 -19.49 -53.38 -35.89
C PRO A 15 -19.78 -54.56 -34.96
N ALA A 16 -20.42 -55.61 -35.50
CA ALA A 16 -20.62 -56.86 -34.78
C ALA A 16 -19.27 -57.50 -34.45
N PHE A 17 -19.03 -57.78 -33.18
CA PHE A 17 -17.83 -58.49 -32.73
C PHE A 17 -17.90 -59.95 -33.18
N SER A 18 -16.98 -60.36 -34.05
CA SER A 18 -16.73 -61.77 -34.34
C SER A 18 -15.95 -62.39 -33.16
N SER A 19 -16.36 -63.59 -32.74
CA SER A 19 -15.92 -64.30 -31.53
C SER A 19 -14.49 -64.86 -31.54
N ASP A 20 -13.60 -64.35 -32.40
CA ASP A 20 -12.20 -64.79 -32.46
C ASP A 20 -11.26 -63.57 -32.47
N ILE A 21 -10.91 -63.09 -31.28
CA ILE A 21 -9.75 -62.21 -31.09
C ILE A 21 -8.96 -62.72 -29.89
N SER A 22 -7.75 -63.21 -30.16
CA SER A 22 -6.73 -63.53 -29.17
C SER A 22 -6.48 -62.31 -28.28
N MET A 23 -6.62 -62.46 -26.96
CA MET A 23 -6.44 -61.35 -26.04
C MET A 23 -5.01 -60.80 -26.13
N CYS A 24 -4.88 -59.53 -26.54
CA CYS A 24 -3.62 -58.81 -26.47
C CYS A 24 -3.13 -58.75 -25.01
N PRO A 25 -1.82 -58.84 -24.77
CA PRO A 25 -1.28 -58.71 -23.42
C PRO A 25 -1.61 -57.32 -22.86
N VAL A 26 -2.10 -57.28 -21.62
CA VAL A 26 -2.49 -56.04 -20.93
C VAL A 26 -1.23 -55.25 -20.57
N VAL A 27 -0.95 -54.15 -21.27
CA VAL A 27 0.24 -53.29 -21.05
C VAL A 27 -0.06 -52.07 -20.17
N GLY A 28 -1.14 -52.07 -19.40
CA GLY A 28 -1.47 -50.94 -18.53
C GLY A 28 -2.36 -51.34 -17.36
N TYR A 29 -2.01 -50.85 -16.16
CA TYR A 29 -2.88 -50.94 -15.00
C TYR A 29 -4.00 -49.89 -15.13
N PRO A 30 -5.27 -50.24 -14.88
CA PRO A 30 -6.36 -49.28 -14.96
C PRO A 30 -6.16 -48.17 -13.91
N THR A 31 -5.99 -46.94 -14.37
CA THR A 31 -5.95 -45.78 -13.49
C THR A 31 -7.35 -45.53 -12.94
N PRO A 32 -7.54 -45.46 -11.62
CA PRO A 32 -8.85 -45.17 -11.05
C PRO A 32 -9.29 -43.77 -11.48
N VAL A 33 -10.36 -43.71 -12.27
CA VAL A 33 -11.00 -42.47 -12.71
C VAL A 33 -12.22 -42.21 -11.85
N THR A 34 -12.45 -40.94 -11.50
CA THR A 34 -13.63 -40.56 -10.71
C THR A 34 -14.92 -40.80 -11.50
N PRO A 35 -16.06 -41.02 -10.83
CA PRO A 35 -17.35 -41.18 -11.51
C PRO A 35 -17.71 -40.00 -12.43
N VAL A 36 -17.25 -38.79 -12.08
CA VAL A 36 -17.40 -37.57 -12.91
C VAL A 36 -16.57 -37.66 -14.20
N ALA A 37 -15.32 -38.11 -14.10
CA ALA A 37 -14.47 -38.32 -15.27
C ALA A 37 -15.02 -39.42 -16.19
N ILE A 38 -15.59 -40.51 -15.63
CA ILE A 38 -16.27 -41.55 -16.41
C ILE A 38 -17.49 -40.97 -17.13
N ALA A 39 -18.31 -40.16 -16.45
CA ALA A 39 -19.50 -39.55 -17.07
C ALA A 39 -19.12 -38.62 -18.25
N LEU A 40 -18.07 -37.81 -18.08
CA LEU A 40 -17.52 -36.95 -19.14
C LEU A 40 -16.99 -37.74 -20.34
N LEU A 41 -16.22 -38.81 -20.08
CA LEU A 41 -15.61 -39.63 -21.13
C LEU A 41 -16.60 -40.49 -21.90
N THR A 42 -17.72 -40.85 -21.28
CA THR A 42 -18.73 -41.77 -21.87
C THR A 42 -19.99 -41.06 -22.35
N GLY A 43 -20.05 -39.73 -22.23
CA GLY A 43 -21.25 -38.94 -22.59
C GLY A 43 -22.48 -39.25 -21.73
N ARG A 44 -22.28 -39.88 -20.56
CA ARG A 44 -23.37 -40.18 -19.62
C ARG A 44 -23.71 -38.93 -18.82
N SER A 45 -24.96 -38.84 -18.37
CA SER A 45 -25.42 -37.77 -17.51
C SER A 45 -24.52 -37.66 -16.27
N LEU A 46 -24.05 -36.44 -16.00
CA LEU A 46 -23.25 -36.16 -14.82
C LEU A 46 -24.05 -36.58 -13.57
N PRO A 47 -23.46 -37.33 -12.63
CA PRO A 47 -24.14 -37.64 -11.39
C PRO A 47 -24.57 -36.33 -10.74
N SER A 48 -25.85 -36.23 -10.37
CA SER A 48 -26.41 -35.02 -9.75
C SER A 48 -25.46 -34.57 -8.64
N PRO A 49 -25.02 -33.30 -8.63
CA PRO A 49 -24.19 -32.82 -7.55
C PRO A 49 -24.99 -33.04 -6.29
N SER A 50 -24.47 -33.84 -5.36
CA SER A 50 -24.89 -33.71 -3.97
C SER A 50 -24.74 -32.22 -3.67
N SER A 51 -25.86 -31.51 -3.50
CA SER A 51 -25.85 -30.08 -3.23
C SER A 51 -24.75 -29.83 -2.22
N ARG A 52 -23.77 -28.98 -2.58
CA ARG A 52 -22.66 -28.63 -1.70
C ARG A 52 -23.26 -28.36 -0.32
N LYS A 53 -23.03 -29.25 0.65
CA LYS A 53 -23.47 -29.05 2.03
C LYS A 53 -22.55 -28.01 2.67
N LEU A 54 -22.50 -26.82 2.09
CA LEU A 54 -21.98 -25.66 2.78
C LEU A 54 -23.03 -25.31 3.81
N LYS A 55 -22.63 -25.38 5.08
CA LYS A 55 -23.40 -24.76 6.16
C LYS A 55 -23.68 -23.33 5.71
N ALA A 56 -24.95 -22.91 5.71
CA ALA A 56 -25.27 -21.50 5.49
C ALA A 56 -24.39 -20.70 6.44
N ALA A 57 -23.51 -19.85 5.90
CA ALA A 57 -22.87 -18.85 6.72
C ALA A 57 -24.00 -18.08 7.39
N ALA A 58 -23.84 -17.76 8.67
CA ALA A 58 -24.72 -16.78 9.32
C ALA A 58 -24.86 -15.58 8.36
N PRO A 59 -26.04 -14.95 8.25
CA PRO A 59 -26.20 -13.77 7.42
C PRO A 59 -25.04 -12.82 7.75
N VAL A 60 -24.13 -12.64 6.78
CA VAL A 60 -23.14 -11.58 6.86
C VAL A 60 -23.99 -10.33 6.74
N ALA A 61 -24.28 -9.72 7.89
CA ALA A 61 -24.74 -8.35 7.90
C ALA A 61 -23.63 -7.55 7.21
N ILE A 62 -23.85 -7.22 5.94
CA ILE A 62 -23.18 -6.06 5.34
C ILE A 62 -23.91 -4.88 5.96
N GLU A 63 -23.70 -4.65 7.26
CA GLU A 63 -24.02 -3.35 7.82
C GLU A 63 -23.08 -2.39 7.09
N ALA A 64 -23.68 -1.57 6.23
CA ALA A 64 -23.06 -0.33 5.83
C ALA A 64 -23.00 0.52 7.10
N ASP A 65 -22.04 0.24 7.97
CA ASP A 65 -21.67 1.15 9.04
C ASP A 65 -21.24 2.45 8.36
N SER A 66 -22.14 3.42 8.24
CA SER A 66 -21.79 4.76 7.79
C SER A 66 -20.93 5.38 8.87
N CYS A 67 -19.70 5.76 8.50
CA CYS A 67 -18.84 6.51 9.41
C CYS A 67 -19.11 7.99 9.18
N GLU A 68 -19.39 8.69 10.28
CA GLU A 68 -19.55 10.13 10.30
C GLU A 68 -18.34 10.75 10.99
N CYS A 69 -18.12 12.05 10.79
CA CYS A 69 -17.07 12.74 11.51
C CYS A 69 -17.39 12.82 13.01
N MET A 70 -16.46 12.35 13.85
CA MET A 70 -16.55 12.30 15.31
C MET A 70 -15.83 13.47 15.99
N SER A 71 -15.28 14.40 15.22
CA SER A 71 -14.61 15.62 15.70
C SER A 71 -15.08 16.85 14.94
N THR A 72 -14.59 18.03 15.33
CA THR A 72 -14.89 19.26 14.59
C THR A 72 -14.32 19.18 13.18
N PRO A 73 -15.15 19.28 12.12
CA PRO A 73 -14.67 19.29 10.75
C PRO A 73 -13.70 20.46 10.52
N ARG A 74 -12.62 20.21 9.78
CA ARG A 74 -11.59 21.21 9.52
C ARG A 74 -10.85 20.96 8.19
N PRO A 75 -10.08 21.92 7.67
CA PRO A 75 -9.32 21.73 6.44
C PRO A 75 -8.33 20.57 6.53
N CYS A 76 -8.22 19.81 5.44
CA CYS A 76 -7.31 18.68 5.31
C CYS A 76 -6.25 18.93 4.25
N ILE A 77 -5.01 18.61 4.59
CA ILE A 77 -3.88 18.67 3.66
C ILE A 77 -3.18 17.32 3.57
N PHE A 78 -2.95 16.87 2.34
CA PHE A 78 -2.34 15.59 2.02
C PHE A 78 -0.93 15.80 1.44
N PHE A 79 0.06 15.20 2.09
CA PHE A 79 1.46 15.20 1.68
C PHE A 79 1.90 13.82 1.21
N HIS A 80 2.33 13.75 -0.05
CA HIS A 80 2.82 12.53 -0.65
C HIS A 80 4.24 12.16 -0.25
N GLY A 81 4.58 10.90 -0.56
CA GLY A 81 5.89 10.33 -0.33
C GLY A 81 6.91 10.60 -1.43
N LEU A 82 7.90 9.73 -1.47
CA LEU A 82 9.04 9.80 -2.38
C LEU A 82 8.66 9.61 -3.85
N GLY A 83 9.31 10.35 -4.73
CA GLY A 83 9.34 10.04 -6.16
C GLY A 83 8.42 10.87 -7.05
N ASN A 84 7.98 12.04 -6.59
CA ASN A 84 7.31 13.02 -7.44
C ASN A 84 8.33 14.09 -7.90
N PRO A 85 8.59 14.25 -9.21
CA PRO A 85 9.50 15.28 -9.73
C PRO A 85 8.81 16.65 -9.90
N ILE A 86 7.48 16.70 -9.81
CA ILE A 86 6.69 17.92 -10.03
C ILE A 86 6.65 18.74 -8.75
N GLU A 87 6.80 20.05 -8.88
CA GLU A 87 6.56 20.99 -7.79
C GLU A 87 5.54 22.05 -8.21
N LYS A 88 4.64 22.39 -7.29
CA LYS A 88 3.70 23.50 -7.41
C LYS A 88 3.84 24.42 -6.20
N SER A 89 3.78 25.72 -6.44
CA SER A 89 3.78 26.74 -5.38
C SER A 89 2.46 26.82 -4.63
N GLU A 90 1.38 26.31 -5.22
CA GLU A 90 0.03 26.36 -4.67
C GLU A 90 -0.49 24.95 -4.40
N LEU A 91 -1.36 24.84 -3.40
CA LEU A 91 -2.08 23.62 -3.09
C LEU A 91 -3.05 23.25 -4.21
N GLN A 92 -3.17 21.95 -4.48
CA GLN A 92 -4.01 21.43 -5.56
C GLN A 92 -5.28 20.80 -5.01
N ASP A 93 -6.38 20.88 -5.75
CA ASP A 93 -7.64 20.22 -5.40
C ASP A 93 -7.64 18.71 -5.68
N THR A 94 -6.68 18.23 -6.48
CA THR A 94 -6.60 16.82 -6.86
C THR A 94 -5.15 16.31 -6.78
N PRO A 95 -4.93 15.00 -6.54
CA PRO A 95 -3.60 14.43 -6.43
C PRO A 95 -2.97 14.08 -7.80
N LYS A 96 -3.60 14.43 -8.92
CA LYS A 96 -3.18 14.02 -10.28
C LYS A 96 -1.72 14.38 -10.60
N LEU A 97 -1.24 15.49 -10.05
CA LEU A 97 0.12 15.98 -10.25
C LEU A 97 1.15 15.33 -9.32
N THR A 98 0.73 14.49 -8.36
CA THR A 98 1.64 13.74 -7.50
C THR A 98 2.25 12.50 -8.18
N LYS A 99 1.87 12.19 -9.43
CA LYS A 99 2.38 11.03 -10.20
C LYS A 99 2.18 9.70 -9.48
N GLU A 100 0.95 9.45 -9.03
CA GLU A 100 0.56 8.22 -8.33
C GLU A 100 1.36 8.01 -7.03
N LYS A 101 1.71 9.11 -6.33
CA LYS A 101 2.26 9.08 -4.96
C LYS A 101 1.21 9.33 -3.90
N PHE A 102 0.01 9.74 -4.32
CA PHE A 102 -1.20 9.77 -3.51
C PHE A 102 -2.41 9.55 -4.40
N GLY A 103 -3.40 8.84 -3.88
CA GLY A 103 -4.70 8.68 -4.51
C GLY A 103 -5.69 9.77 -4.10
N ASP A 104 -6.79 9.80 -4.83
CA ASP A 104 -7.89 10.73 -4.56
C ASP A 104 -8.72 10.18 -3.41
N ILE A 105 -8.91 10.99 -2.37
CA ILE A 105 -9.70 10.58 -1.20
C ILE A 105 -11.21 10.69 -1.50
N GLY A 106 -11.60 11.47 -2.51
CA GLY A 106 -13.01 11.67 -2.88
C GLY A 106 -13.88 12.02 -1.68
N ASP A 107 -15.01 11.34 -1.56
CA ASP A 107 -15.99 11.54 -0.49
C ASP A 107 -15.67 10.75 0.80
N HIS A 108 -14.51 10.07 0.87
CA HIS A 108 -14.10 9.25 2.01
C HIS A 108 -13.49 10.05 3.18
N ALA A 109 -13.74 11.36 3.23
CA ALA A 109 -13.09 12.30 4.14
C ALA A 109 -14.11 13.16 4.93
N PRO A 110 -15.00 12.55 5.73
CA PRO A 110 -16.15 13.23 6.34
C PRO A 110 -15.76 14.35 7.32
N CYS A 111 -14.55 14.32 7.89
CA CYS A 111 -14.03 15.38 8.75
C CYS A 111 -13.33 16.53 8.03
N CYS A 112 -13.19 16.44 6.70
CA CYS A 112 -12.51 17.45 5.92
C CYS A 112 -13.50 18.48 5.38
N THR A 113 -13.41 19.74 5.82
CA THR A 113 -14.20 20.83 5.21
C THR A 113 -13.68 21.22 3.82
N THR A 114 -12.39 21.01 3.59
CA THR A 114 -11.74 21.10 2.28
C THR A 114 -10.61 20.08 2.23
N VAL A 115 -10.32 19.57 1.04
CA VAL A 115 -9.23 18.64 0.78
C VAL A 115 -8.25 19.31 -0.17
N LYS A 116 -6.99 19.39 0.24
CA LYS A 116 -5.89 19.92 -0.57
C LYS A 116 -4.72 18.95 -0.62
N TYR A 117 -4.05 18.92 -1.76
CA TYR A 117 -2.86 18.12 -2.00
C TYR A 117 -1.66 19.02 -2.22
N ALA A 118 -0.60 18.80 -1.44
CA ALA A 118 0.68 19.45 -1.68
C ALA A 118 1.45 18.65 -2.74
N VAL A 119 1.88 19.32 -3.82
CA VAL A 119 2.64 18.71 -4.92
C VAL A 119 4.06 19.24 -4.87
N ILE A 120 4.98 18.42 -4.35
CA ILE A 120 6.32 18.84 -3.99
C ILE A 120 7.36 17.95 -4.68
N ASN A 121 8.49 18.54 -5.09
CA ASN A 121 9.61 17.72 -5.58
C ASN A 121 10.17 16.88 -4.44
N THR A 122 10.12 15.56 -4.61
CA THR A 122 10.58 14.52 -3.68
C THR A 122 11.42 13.48 -4.41
N VAL A 123 12.06 13.90 -5.50
CA VAL A 123 13.04 13.13 -6.27
C VAL A 123 14.43 13.66 -5.98
N ASP A 124 14.58 14.99 -6.10
CA ASP A 124 15.86 15.70 -6.06
C ASP A 124 16.23 16.14 -4.65
N VAL A 125 15.29 16.05 -3.70
CA VAL A 125 15.51 16.36 -2.28
C VAL A 125 14.95 15.27 -1.38
N GLY A 126 15.68 14.97 -0.30
CA GLY A 126 15.26 14.04 0.74
C GLY A 126 14.61 14.75 1.94
N TRP A 127 13.99 13.98 2.83
CA TRP A 127 13.22 14.46 3.99
C TRP A 127 14.00 15.34 4.99
N ARG A 128 15.35 15.27 4.99
CA ARG A 128 16.22 16.12 5.82
C ARG A 128 16.54 17.48 5.20
N ASN A 129 16.07 17.75 3.97
CA ASN A 129 16.32 19.02 3.30
C ASN A 129 15.55 20.16 3.98
N ASP A 130 16.27 21.22 4.35
CA ASP A 130 15.72 22.35 5.09
C ASP A 130 14.56 23.05 4.35
N SER A 131 14.73 23.30 3.05
CA SER A 131 13.71 23.94 2.22
C SER A 131 12.49 23.06 2.02
N LEU A 132 12.67 21.73 1.92
CA LEU A 132 11.55 20.79 1.86
C LEU A 132 10.71 20.84 3.15
N GLN A 133 11.37 20.81 4.30
CA GLN A 133 10.70 20.91 5.61
C GLN A 133 9.95 22.23 5.76
N GLN A 134 10.56 23.33 5.33
CA GLN A 134 9.93 24.64 5.31
C GLN A 134 8.64 24.63 4.46
N LYS A 135 8.68 24.07 3.25
CA LYS A 135 7.50 23.93 2.37
C LYS A 135 6.37 23.13 3.01
N PHE A 136 6.68 22.01 3.68
CA PHE A 136 5.68 21.21 4.39
C PHE A 136 4.94 22.06 5.44
N CYS A 137 5.70 22.80 6.25
CA CYS A 137 5.12 23.67 7.26
C CYS A 137 4.36 24.86 6.65
N ASP A 138 4.88 25.51 5.60
CA ASP A 138 4.22 26.65 4.95
C ASP A 138 2.87 26.27 4.36
N PHE A 139 2.81 25.12 3.69
CA PHE A 139 1.55 24.60 3.17
C PHE A 139 0.57 24.25 4.29
N ALA A 140 1.01 23.57 5.34
CA ALA A 140 0.13 23.24 6.47
C ALA A 140 -0.39 24.48 7.20
N LEU A 141 0.45 25.52 7.39
CA LEU A 141 0.04 26.80 7.99
C LEU A 141 -0.99 27.54 7.12
N SER A 142 -0.90 27.41 5.80
CA SER A 142 -1.83 28.07 4.88
C SER A 142 -3.25 27.49 4.89
N MET A 143 -3.46 26.33 5.51
CA MET A 143 -4.76 25.63 5.51
C MET A 143 -5.81 26.29 6.39
N SER A 144 -5.42 26.98 7.45
CA SER A 144 -6.35 27.59 8.41
C SER A 144 -5.92 29.00 8.79
N GLU A 145 -6.87 29.93 8.75
CA GLU A 145 -6.69 31.32 9.19
C GLU A 145 -6.38 31.43 10.69
N THR A 146 -6.67 30.39 11.49
CA THR A 146 -6.35 30.33 12.92
C THR A 146 -4.91 29.89 13.20
N SER A 147 -4.15 29.52 12.16
CA SER A 147 -2.72 29.27 12.28
C SER A 147 -1.97 30.57 12.52
N ASP A 148 -0.94 30.51 13.38
CA ASP A 148 -0.10 31.66 13.70
C ASP A 148 1.21 31.61 12.89
N LEU A 149 1.33 32.52 11.93
CA LEU A 149 2.51 32.63 11.07
C LEU A 149 3.75 33.13 11.81
N ALA A 150 3.58 33.96 12.84
CA ALA A 150 4.69 34.52 13.61
C ALA A 150 5.33 33.45 14.50
N THR A 151 4.51 32.62 15.15
CA THR A 151 5.00 31.52 16.00
C THR A 151 5.10 30.18 15.29
N ARG A 152 4.79 30.13 13.99
CA ARG A 152 4.85 28.94 13.13
C ARG A 152 3.99 27.79 13.66
N THR A 153 2.79 28.14 14.15
CA THR A 153 1.88 27.22 14.83
C THR A 153 0.72 26.84 13.93
N ILE A 154 0.62 25.56 13.58
CA ILE A 154 -0.46 25.00 12.75
C ILE A 154 -1.65 24.67 13.65
N SER A 155 -2.79 25.29 13.37
CA SER A 155 -4.06 25.13 14.11
C SER A 155 -5.17 24.65 13.19
N ASP A 156 -6.17 24.00 13.77
CA ASP A 156 -7.44 23.61 13.12
C ASP A 156 -7.24 22.95 11.76
N THR A 157 -6.28 22.03 11.66
CA THR A 157 -5.93 21.35 10.40
C THR A 157 -5.81 19.84 10.62
N ILE A 158 -6.24 19.03 9.66
CA ILE A 158 -5.90 17.62 9.59
C ILE A 158 -4.77 17.47 8.58
N VAL A 159 -3.59 17.08 9.06
CA VAL A 159 -2.41 16.86 8.23
C VAL A 159 -2.27 15.38 7.98
N VAL A 160 -2.38 14.96 6.72
CA VAL A 160 -2.27 13.57 6.29
C VAL A 160 -0.95 13.39 5.56
N THR A 161 -0.13 12.43 5.99
CA THR A 161 1.16 12.16 5.36
C THR A 161 1.27 10.69 4.94
N HIS A 162 1.84 10.46 3.76
CA HIS A 162 2.18 9.11 3.31
C HIS A 162 3.69 8.94 3.11
N SER A 163 4.22 7.78 3.49
CA SER A 163 5.59 7.37 3.18
C SER A 163 6.61 8.43 3.64
N MET A 164 7.56 8.83 2.78
CA MET A 164 8.57 9.85 3.10
C MET A 164 7.96 11.20 3.53
N GLY A 165 6.70 11.50 3.18
CA GLY A 165 6.01 12.70 3.67
C GLY A 165 5.87 12.73 5.20
N GLY A 166 5.72 11.56 5.84
CA GLY A 166 5.70 11.46 7.30
C GLY A 166 7.05 11.81 7.93
N LEU A 167 8.16 11.34 7.35
CA LEU A 167 9.50 11.72 7.78
C LEU A 167 9.77 13.23 7.60
N ALA A 168 9.33 13.80 6.49
CA ALA A 168 9.52 15.21 6.20
C ALA A 168 8.80 16.09 7.23
N LEU A 169 7.54 15.80 7.55
CA LEU A 169 6.81 16.51 8.60
C LEU A 169 7.42 16.28 10.00
N ALA A 170 7.77 15.03 10.33
CA ALA A 170 8.43 14.70 11.59
C ALA A 170 9.70 15.52 11.81
N SER A 171 10.55 15.58 10.77
CA SER A 171 11.80 16.32 10.83
C SER A 171 11.60 17.82 10.82
N ALA A 172 10.57 18.34 10.12
CA ALA A 172 10.22 19.75 10.18
C ALA A 172 9.82 20.17 11.60
N ILE A 173 9.03 19.35 12.31
CA ILE A 173 8.68 19.58 13.71
C ILE A 173 9.91 19.46 14.61
N ALA A 174 10.71 18.41 14.45
CA ALA A 174 11.93 18.18 15.24
C ALA A 174 12.94 19.34 15.10
N ASN A 175 13.02 19.95 13.92
CA ASN A 175 13.91 21.07 13.62
C ASN A 175 13.26 22.44 13.88
N GLY A 176 12.07 22.49 14.49
CA GLY A 176 11.40 23.73 14.87
C GLY A 176 10.87 24.59 13.71
N LYS A 177 10.66 24.00 12.52
CA LYS A 177 10.11 24.70 11.35
C LYS A 177 8.64 25.06 11.52
N CYS A 178 7.91 24.23 12.27
CA CYS A 178 6.55 24.47 12.73
C CYS A 178 6.22 23.58 13.92
N LYS A 179 5.10 23.87 14.59
CA LYS A 179 4.53 23.06 15.67
C LYS A 179 3.03 22.89 15.48
N LEU A 180 2.47 21.81 16.02
CA LEU A 180 1.04 21.50 15.94
C LEU A 180 0.36 21.89 17.25
N THR A 181 -0.84 22.47 17.20
CA THR A 181 -1.68 22.65 18.39
C THR A 181 -2.51 21.40 18.67
N ALA A 182 -3.18 21.38 19.82
CA ALA A 182 -4.16 20.35 20.15
C ALA A 182 -5.37 20.32 19.20
N SER A 183 -5.61 21.39 18.43
CA SER A 183 -6.66 21.42 17.41
C SER A 183 -6.16 20.96 16.03
N THR A 184 -4.94 20.46 15.94
CA THR A 184 -4.39 19.86 14.72
C THR A 184 -4.26 18.35 14.93
N SER A 185 -4.68 17.56 13.94
CA SER A 185 -4.52 16.10 13.94
C SER A 185 -3.55 15.69 12.85
N TRP A 186 -2.49 14.98 13.22
CA TRP A 186 -1.58 14.37 12.25
C TRP A 186 -1.92 12.89 12.07
N VAL A 187 -2.36 12.54 10.85
CA VAL A 187 -2.63 11.19 10.40
C VAL A 187 -1.46 10.73 9.52
N SER A 188 -0.76 9.66 9.92
CA SER A 188 0.39 9.14 9.18
C SER A 188 0.14 7.76 8.59
N MET A 189 0.62 7.52 7.37
CA MET A 189 0.39 6.28 6.65
C MET A 189 1.71 5.77 6.06
N SER A 190 2.14 4.57 6.47
CA SER A 190 3.34 3.89 5.96
C SER A 190 4.63 4.72 6.00
N ALA A 191 4.81 5.60 7.00
CA ALA A 191 5.98 6.46 7.07
C ALA A 191 7.24 5.66 7.49
N PRO A 192 8.35 5.65 6.73
CA PRO A 192 9.53 4.86 7.08
C PRO A 192 10.36 5.53 8.20
N MET A 193 9.85 5.58 9.43
CA MET A 193 10.48 6.28 10.56
C MET A 193 11.84 5.68 10.97
N ARG A 194 12.21 4.49 10.46
CA ARG A 194 13.54 3.89 10.60
C ARG A 194 14.20 3.64 9.23
N GLY A 195 13.74 4.32 8.19
CA GLY A 195 14.14 4.08 6.81
C GLY A 195 13.48 2.86 6.18
N SER A 196 13.98 2.48 5.00
CA SER A 196 13.46 1.40 4.18
C SER A 196 14.62 0.63 3.58
N MET A 197 14.57 -0.71 3.67
CA MET A 197 15.55 -1.57 3.02
C MET A 197 15.54 -1.43 1.48
N ALA A 198 14.49 -0.84 0.90
CA ALA A 198 14.45 -0.53 -0.52
C ALA A 198 15.56 0.45 -0.93
N GLY A 199 15.89 1.43 -0.07
CA GLY A 199 16.99 2.37 -0.30
C GLY A 199 18.33 1.63 -0.38
N ASP A 200 18.59 0.74 0.58
CA ASP A 200 19.82 -0.05 0.66
C ASP A 200 19.99 -0.97 -0.55
N VAL A 201 18.93 -1.67 -0.98
CA VAL A 201 18.97 -2.56 -2.16
C VAL A 201 19.19 -1.79 -3.45
N LEU A 202 18.52 -0.65 -3.63
CA LEU A 202 18.70 0.17 -4.83
C LEU A 202 20.14 0.66 -4.94
N GLN A 203 20.76 1.03 -3.80
CA GLN A 203 22.17 1.39 -3.79
C GLN A 203 23.07 0.20 -4.09
N ASP A 204 22.79 -0.99 -3.54
CA ASP A 204 23.54 -2.21 -3.87
C ASP A 204 23.44 -2.57 -5.37
N ILE A 205 22.28 -2.36 -6.01
CA ILE A 205 22.11 -2.53 -7.45
C ILE A 205 22.98 -1.54 -8.23
N CYS A 206 22.92 -0.24 -7.89
CA CYS A 206 23.70 0.78 -8.60
C CYS A 206 25.21 0.66 -8.35
N ASP A 207 25.63 0.08 -7.21
CA ASP A 207 27.02 -0.28 -6.93
C ASP A 207 27.49 -1.54 -7.70
N GLY A 208 26.60 -2.19 -8.46
CA GLY A 208 26.90 -3.38 -9.26
C GLY A 208 27.02 -4.68 -8.47
N LYS A 209 26.50 -4.75 -7.23
CA LYS A 209 26.63 -5.93 -6.35
C LYS A 209 25.69 -7.09 -6.67
N PHE A 210 24.70 -6.87 -7.54
CA PHE A 210 23.86 -7.94 -8.09
C PHE A 210 24.53 -8.54 -9.34
N THR A 211 24.17 -8.07 -10.53
CA THR A 211 24.88 -8.37 -11.77
C THR A 211 25.10 -7.08 -12.54
N LYS A 212 26.22 -6.99 -13.28
CA LYS A 212 26.50 -5.82 -14.12
C LYS A 212 25.40 -5.57 -15.17
N ALA A 213 24.71 -6.62 -15.61
CA ALA A 213 23.58 -6.53 -16.53
C ALA A 213 22.37 -5.82 -15.88
N VAL A 214 22.04 -6.15 -14.62
CA VAL A 214 20.94 -5.49 -13.89
C VAL A 214 21.29 -4.03 -13.59
N ALA A 215 22.53 -3.75 -13.14
CA ALA A 215 22.98 -2.39 -12.91
C ALA A 215 22.93 -1.54 -14.20
N GLY A 216 23.42 -2.08 -15.32
CA GLY A 216 23.38 -1.41 -16.62
C GLY A 216 21.97 -1.19 -17.16
N LEU A 217 21.03 -2.12 -16.91
CA LEU A 217 19.62 -1.92 -17.24
C LEU A 217 18.99 -0.80 -16.40
N MET A 218 19.30 -0.74 -15.10
CA MET A 218 18.79 0.30 -14.22
C MET A 218 19.36 1.68 -14.57
N ASP A 219 20.62 1.76 -14.98
CA ASP A 219 21.25 2.97 -15.53
C ASP A 219 20.53 3.44 -16.81
N LEU A 220 20.28 2.52 -17.76
CA LEU A 220 19.52 2.82 -18.98
C LEU A 220 18.09 3.32 -18.68
N LEU A 221 17.46 2.82 -17.62
CA LEU A 221 16.13 3.24 -17.16
C LEU A 221 16.16 4.50 -16.27
N GLY A 222 17.33 5.12 -16.09
CA GLY A 222 17.51 6.32 -15.25
C GLY A 222 17.24 6.08 -13.76
N GLN A 223 17.31 4.84 -13.30
CA GLN A 223 17.17 4.47 -11.89
C GLN A 223 18.51 4.49 -11.14
N CYS A 224 19.63 4.46 -11.89
CA CYS A 224 20.98 4.68 -11.40
C CYS A 224 21.58 5.96 -12.04
N PRO A 225 22.42 6.72 -11.30
CA PRO A 225 22.63 6.62 -9.86
C PRO A 225 21.32 6.87 -9.09
N THR A 226 21.23 6.32 -7.87
CA THR A 226 20.04 6.49 -7.03
C THR A 226 19.78 7.98 -6.77
N THR A 227 18.50 8.39 -6.81
CA THR A 227 18.13 9.79 -6.57
C THR A 227 18.37 10.19 -5.10
N ILE A 228 18.59 11.48 -4.84
CA ILE A 228 18.85 12.00 -3.48
C ILE A 228 17.76 11.56 -2.49
N ALA A 229 16.49 11.58 -2.92
CA ALA A 229 15.39 11.11 -2.08
C ALA A 229 15.53 9.61 -1.70
N LYS A 230 15.90 8.74 -2.65
CA LYS A 230 16.08 7.29 -2.40
C LYS A 230 17.26 7.02 -1.47
N GLN A 231 18.33 7.80 -1.59
CA GLN A 231 19.46 7.73 -0.66
C GLN A 231 19.08 8.20 0.74
N SER A 232 18.14 9.15 0.84
CA SER A 232 17.75 9.71 2.15
C SER A 232 17.00 8.73 3.05
N ILE A 233 16.48 7.63 2.51
CA ILE A 233 15.67 6.64 3.23
C ILE A 233 16.43 5.36 3.58
N TYR A 234 17.77 5.37 3.52
CA TYR A 234 18.56 4.22 4.00
C TYR A 234 18.14 3.78 5.39
N TYR A 235 18.15 2.47 5.60
CA TYR A 235 17.66 1.89 6.85
C TYR A 235 18.52 2.35 8.03
N GLN A 236 17.90 2.72 9.14
CA GLN A 236 18.58 3.20 10.34
C GLN A 236 19.52 2.12 10.88
N ASN A 237 20.79 2.49 11.11
CA ASN A 237 21.89 1.57 11.43
C ASN A 237 22.12 0.49 10.36
N GLY A 238 21.65 0.71 9.13
CA GLY A 238 21.90 -0.11 7.96
C GLY A 238 23.23 0.21 7.31
N LYS A 239 23.53 -0.52 6.24
CA LYS A 239 24.83 -0.51 5.56
C LYS A 239 25.23 0.86 4.99
N TYR A 240 24.23 1.60 4.52
CA TYR A 240 24.41 2.90 3.88
C TYR A 240 24.05 4.08 4.77
N SER A 241 23.63 3.82 6.01
CA SER A 241 23.30 4.89 6.94
C SER A 241 24.56 5.56 7.50
N THR A 242 24.42 6.83 7.88
CA THR A 242 25.46 7.61 8.56
C THR A 242 25.04 7.95 9.99
N PRO A 243 25.97 8.30 10.89
CA PRO A 243 25.63 8.79 12.22
C PRO A 243 24.63 9.96 12.19
N GLU A 244 24.77 10.88 11.25
CA GLU A 244 23.89 12.04 11.08
C GLU A 244 22.48 11.61 10.63
N LEU A 245 22.37 10.64 9.71
CA LEU A 245 21.09 10.10 9.30
C LEU A 245 20.40 9.36 10.47
N ASN A 246 21.16 8.58 11.24
CA ASN A 246 20.64 7.89 12.42
C ASN A 246 20.14 8.86 13.49
N ALA A 247 20.90 9.95 13.76
CA ALA A 247 20.50 11.00 14.69
C ALA A 247 19.23 11.71 14.22
N ALA A 248 19.13 12.00 12.91
CA ALA A 248 17.93 12.60 12.35
C ALA A 248 16.70 11.68 12.48
N TYR A 249 16.84 10.37 12.29
CA TYR A 249 15.75 9.42 12.52
C TYR A 249 15.30 9.45 13.98
N LEU A 250 16.23 9.46 14.94
CA LEU A 250 15.88 9.54 16.37
C LEU A 250 15.09 10.81 16.69
N ALA A 251 15.51 11.95 16.16
CA ALA A 251 14.80 13.22 16.33
C ALA A 251 13.41 13.20 15.69
N ALA A 252 13.29 12.66 14.46
CA ALA A 252 12.02 12.50 13.78
C ALA A 252 11.07 11.55 14.52
N GLN A 253 11.58 10.43 15.07
CA GLN A 253 10.81 9.47 15.86
C GLN A 253 10.26 10.09 17.15
N GLU A 254 11.04 10.93 17.83
CA GLU A 254 10.57 11.67 19.01
C GLU A 254 9.44 12.65 18.65
N ALA A 255 9.64 13.45 17.60
CA ALA A 255 8.60 14.36 17.11
C ALA A 255 7.35 13.60 16.65
N TYR A 256 7.53 12.47 15.97
CA TYR A 256 6.43 11.61 15.53
C TYR A 256 5.60 11.09 16.71
N ARG A 257 6.24 10.42 17.68
CA ARG A 257 5.54 9.85 18.85
C ARG A 257 4.83 10.89 19.69
N SER A 258 5.39 12.10 19.78
CA SER A 258 4.81 13.19 20.57
C SER A 258 3.63 13.90 19.88
N ASN A 259 3.47 13.75 18.57
CA ASN A 259 2.52 14.57 17.80
C ASN A 259 1.53 13.78 16.93
N VAL A 260 1.82 12.52 16.60
CA VAL A 260 0.95 11.72 15.73
C VAL A 260 -0.36 11.40 16.44
N HIS A 261 -1.48 11.73 15.78
CA HIS A 261 -2.80 11.43 16.29
C HIS A 261 -3.19 9.97 15.96
N ALA A 262 -2.87 9.54 14.74
CA ALA A 262 -3.23 8.23 14.20
C ALA A 262 -2.19 7.73 13.21
N ALA A 263 -2.00 6.42 13.14
CA ALA A 263 -1.06 5.82 12.20
C ALA A 263 -1.60 4.54 11.56
N LEU A 264 -1.48 4.44 10.24
CA LEU A 264 -1.68 3.21 9.48
C LEU A 264 -0.31 2.62 9.15
N CYS A 265 -0.02 1.46 9.74
CA CYS A 265 1.18 0.68 9.49
C CYS A 265 0.79 -0.72 9.04
N SER A 266 1.37 -1.21 7.94
CA SER A 266 0.95 -2.49 7.38
C SER A 266 1.94 -3.62 7.65
N LYS A 267 1.39 -4.81 7.85
CA LYS A 267 2.07 -6.08 8.07
C LYS A 267 2.07 -6.99 6.83
N SER A 268 1.61 -6.53 5.67
CA SER A 268 1.55 -7.38 4.48
C SER A 268 1.56 -6.62 3.16
N TYR A 269 2.47 -7.01 2.27
CA TYR A 269 2.68 -6.44 0.93
C TYR A 269 1.73 -6.97 -0.14
N TYR A 270 0.90 -7.97 0.15
CA TYR A 270 -0.10 -8.45 -0.81
C TYR A 270 -1.19 -7.40 -1.06
N GLY A 271 -1.70 -6.81 0.03
CA GLY A 271 -2.69 -5.75 -0.05
C GLY A 271 -4.00 -6.17 -0.73
N VAL A 272 -4.67 -5.18 -1.29
CA VAL A 272 -5.85 -5.36 -2.14
C VAL A 272 -5.40 -5.55 -3.60
N LEU A 273 -6.11 -6.39 -4.35
CA LEU A 273 -5.75 -6.67 -5.75
C LEU A 273 -5.95 -5.42 -6.60
N SER A 274 -4.88 -4.96 -7.24
CA SER A 274 -4.88 -3.76 -8.08
C SER A 274 -3.76 -3.81 -9.12
N LYS A 275 -3.65 -2.76 -9.95
CA LYS A 275 -2.52 -2.61 -10.88
C LYS A 275 -1.15 -2.50 -10.18
N PHE A 276 -1.12 -2.19 -8.89
CA PHE A 276 0.11 -2.06 -8.10
C PHE A 276 0.53 -3.38 -7.43
N SER A 277 -0.34 -4.40 -7.39
CA SER A 277 -0.03 -5.67 -6.75
C SER A 277 1.23 -6.36 -7.31
N PRO A 278 1.50 -6.38 -8.64
CA PRO A 278 2.72 -7.00 -9.16
C PRO A 278 4.01 -6.35 -8.66
N SER A 279 4.08 -5.01 -8.65
CA SER A 279 5.28 -4.31 -8.17
C SER A 279 5.45 -4.45 -6.66
N CYS A 280 4.36 -4.43 -5.89
CA CYS A 280 4.40 -4.64 -4.45
C CYS A 280 4.81 -6.09 -4.08
N LEU A 281 4.34 -7.08 -4.85
CA LEU A 281 4.77 -8.47 -4.68
C LEU A 281 6.28 -8.62 -4.91
N VAL A 282 6.82 -7.98 -5.94
CA VAL A 282 8.27 -7.95 -6.18
C VAL A 282 9.00 -7.26 -5.04
N GLY A 283 8.54 -6.08 -4.61
CA GLY A 283 9.13 -5.35 -3.49
C GLY A 283 9.22 -6.19 -2.23
N GLY A 284 8.08 -6.73 -1.77
CA GLY A 284 8.00 -7.53 -0.55
C GLY A 284 8.73 -8.88 -0.59
N THR A 285 9.08 -9.38 -1.79
CA THR A 285 9.80 -10.66 -1.96
C THR A 285 11.31 -10.46 -2.18
N VAL A 286 11.70 -9.42 -2.93
CA VAL A 286 13.09 -9.22 -3.38
C VAL A 286 13.87 -8.34 -2.42
N ILE A 287 13.22 -7.36 -1.79
CA ILE A 287 13.88 -6.53 -0.79
C ILE A 287 14.13 -7.40 0.45
N PRO A 288 15.37 -7.44 1.00
CA PRO A 288 15.71 -8.21 2.19
C PRO A 288 15.21 -7.45 3.42
N HIS A 289 13.90 -7.41 3.58
CA HIS A 289 13.24 -6.81 4.73
C HIS A 289 13.70 -7.45 6.03
N LYS A 290 13.69 -6.68 7.12
CA LYS A 290 14.06 -7.21 8.44
C LYS A 290 13.00 -8.12 9.06
N SER A 291 11.79 -8.15 8.49
CA SER A 291 10.75 -9.12 8.81
C SER A 291 9.78 -9.27 7.63
N ASP A 292 8.97 -10.32 7.67
CA ASP A 292 7.89 -10.56 6.70
C ASP A 292 6.71 -9.58 6.86
N GLU A 293 6.68 -8.81 7.95
CA GLU A 293 5.68 -7.76 8.18
C GLU A 293 6.14 -6.45 7.52
N ASN A 294 5.77 -6.27 6.26
CA ASN A 294 6.07 -5.07 5.48
C ASN A 294 4.97 -4.78 4.46
N ASP A 295 4.94 -3.56 3.94
CA ASP A 295 3.97 -3.12 2.93
C ASP A 295 4.52 -3.18 1.50
N ALA A 296 5.61 -3.91 1.27
CA ALA A 296 6.46 -3.99 0.08
C ALA A 296 7.67 -3.04 0.09
N LEU A 297 7.59 -1.93 0.82
CA LEU A 297 8.67 -0.94 0.85
C LEU A 297 9.08 -0.60 2.28
N VAL A 298 8.14 -0.58 3.20
CA VAL A 298 8.34 -0.17 4.59
C VAL A 298 7.93 -1.31 5.51
N GLU A 299 8.86 -1.71 6.38
CA GLU A 299 8.59 -2.66 7.45
C GLU A 299 7.63 -2.07 8.48
N PHE A 300 6.75 -2.91 9.02
CA PHE A 300 5.81 -2.51 10.08
C PHE A 300 6.54 -1.81 11.23
N GLN A 301 7.64 -2.39 11.70
CA GLN A 301 8.50 -1.82 12.75
C GLN A 301 9.18 -0.50 12.39
N SER A 302 9.46 -0.26 11.10
CA SER A 302 9.92 1.04 10.63
C SER A 302 8.80 2.07 10.71
N CYS A 303 7.58 1.67 10.33
CA CYS A 303 6.40 2.52 10.38
C CYS A 303 5.98 2.96 11.80
N LEU A 304 6.15 2.08 12.79
CA LEU A 304 5.83 2.41 14.18
C LEU A 304 6.60 3.63 14.70
N GLY A 305 7.82 3.87 14.22
CA GLY A 305 8.64 5.00 14.69
C GLY A 305 8.88 5.00 16.21
N GLY A 306 8.80 3.82 16.84
CA GLY A 306 8.91 3.65 18.30
C GLY A 306 7.59 3.75 19.07
N LEU A 307 6.45 3.91 18.40
CA LEU A 307 5.14 3.67 19.02
C LEU A 307 5.06 2.22 19.50
N ASP A 308 4.34 2.01 20.60
CA ASP A 308 4.11 0.68 21.15
C ASP A 308 3.27 -0.17 20.15
N PRO A 309 3.77 -1.32 19.68
CA PRO A 309 3.01 -2.22 18.81
C PRO A 309 1.65 -2.62 19.38
N ASP A 310 1.50 -2.68 20.71
CA ASP A 310 0.25 -3.09 21.37
C ASP A 310 -0.87 -2.05 21.22
N LEU A 311 -0.53 -0.81 20.79
CA LEU A 311 -1.54 0.18 20.40
C LEU A 311 -2.23 -0.17 19.08
N PHE A 312 -1.61 -1.03 18.26
CA PHE A 312 -2.07 -1.26 16.89
C PHE A 312 -3.01 -2.46 16.79
N GLY A 313 -4.27 -2.18 16.45
CA GLY A 313 -5.28 -3.19 16.16
C GLY A 313 -5.43 -3.48 14.66
N ASN A 314 -6.11 -4.56 14.31
CA ASN A 314 -6.24 -5.03 12.93
C ASN A 314 -7.57 -4.66 12.26
N SER A 315 -8.36 -3.80 12.88
CA SER A 315 -9.63 -3.27 12.39
C SER A 315 -9.44 -1.87 11.83
N TYR A 316 -10.22 -1.52 10.80
CA TYR A 316 -10.31 -0.14 10.30
C TYR A 316 -10.88 0.84 11.34
N ARG A 317 -11.42 0.34 12.46
CA ARG A 317 -11.87 1.17 13.59
C ARG A 317 -10.73 1.53 14.55
N ASP A 318 -9.56 0.92 14.41
CA ASP A 318 -8.43 1.16 15.29
C ASP A 318 -7.67 2.42 14.83
N ARG A 319 -7.54 3.40 15.73
CA ARG A 319 -6.80 4.64 15.46
C ARG A 319 -5.35 4.38 15.04
N PHE A 320 -4.74 3.38 15.65
CA PHE A 320 -3.46 2.83 15.21
C PHE A 320 -3.75 1.50 14.53
N TYR A 321 -3.59 1.45 13.21
CA TYR A 321 -4.12 0.38 12.38
C TYR A 321 -2.98 -0.47 11.81
N ALA A 322 -2.85 -1.68 12.36
CA ALA A 322 -2.01 -2.77 11.86
C ALA A 322 -2.67 -3.46 10.65
N ALA A 323 -2.65 -2.77 9.51
CA ALA A 323 -3.29 -3.22 8.29
C ALA A 323 -2.55 -4.38 7.61
N LYS A 324 -3.17 -4.95 6.57
CA LYS A 324 -2.60 -5.91 5.62
C LYS A 324 -2.67 -5.36 4.20
N LEU A 325 -2.13 -4.16 4.04
CA LEU A 325 -2.20 -3.29 2.88
C LEU A 325 -0.83 -3.12 2.23
N ASN A 326 -0.75 -3.18 0.91
CA ASN A 326 0.50 -2.84 0.23
C ASN A 326 0.72 -1.31 0.26
N HIS A 327 1.92 -0.86 -0.07
CA HIS A 327 2.32 0.55 0.05
C HIS A 327 1.46 1.49 -0.81
N ALA A 328 0.89 0.99 -1.91
CA ALA A 328 0.00 1.76 -2.76
C ALA A 328 -1.41 1.87 -2.16
N ASP A 329 -1.91 0.81 -1.53
CA ASP A 329 -3.19 0.85 -0.83
C ASP A 329 -3.18 1.87 0.32
N THR A 330 -2.07 1.96 1.06
CA THR A 330 -1.91 2.96 2.14
C THR A 330 -1.78 4.39 1.63
N ALA A 331 -1.64 4.59 0.32
CA ALA A 331 -1.65 5.90 -0.33
C ALA A 331 -3.01 6.26 -0.93
N PHE A 332 -4.06 5.45 -0.68
CA PHE A 332 -5.37 5.55 -1.33
C PHE A 332 -5.34 5.38 -2.85
N LEU A 333 -4.32 4.72 -3.41
CA LEU A 333 -4.23 4.50 -4.86
C LEU A 333 -5.12 3.35 -5.37
N THR A 334 -5.83 2.68 -4.46
CA THR A 334 -6.60 1.48 -4.75
C THR A 334 -8.03 1.62 -4.22
N HIS A 335 -8.48 0.69 -3.38
CA HIS A 335 -9.83 0.65 -2.84
C HIS A 335 -9.85 -0.22 -1.57
N ASP A 336 -10.97 -0.18 -0.85
CA ASP A 336 -11.21 -1.07 0.26
C ASP A 336 -11.47 -2.52 -0.18
N SER A 337 -11.05 -3.46 0.64
CA SER A 337 -11.48 -4.85 0.53
C SER A 337 -12.92 -5.00 0.98
N PHE A 338 -13.69 -5.82 0.27
CA PHE A 338 -15.08 -6.12 0.65
C PHE A 338 -15.17 -6.95 1.94
N PHE A 339 -14.20 -7.84 2.20
CA PHE A 339 -14.35 -8.91 3.20
C PHE A 339 -13.35 -8.86 4.37
N ARG A 340 -12.35 -7.98 4.33
CA ARG A 340 -11.26 -7.96 5.31
C ARG A 340 -11.11 -6.60 5.93
N ASP A 341 -11.42 -6.49 7.22
CA ASP A 341 -11.30 -5.25 7.97
C ASP A 341 -9.86 -4.75 8.04
N SER A 342 -8.88 -5.66 7.98
CA SER A 342 -7.45 -5.31 7.89
C SER A 342 -7.04 -4.79 6.51
N GLN A 343 -7.96 -4.60 5.57
CA GLN A 343 -7.69 -4.13 4.22
C GLN A 343 -8.65 -3.04 3.76
N LYS A 344 -8.98 -2.08 4.63
CA LYS A 344 -9.91 -0.99 4.33
C LYS A 344 -9.29 0.38 4.64
N PRO A 345 -8.36 0.89 3.81
CA PRO A 345 -7.72 2.19 4.06
C PRO A 345 -8.70 3.36 4.03
N PHE A 346 -9.67 3.36 3.08
CA PHE A 346 -10.65 4.44 2.97
C PHE A 346 -11.61 4.40 4.15
N LYS A 347 -12.16 3.23 4.48
CA LYS A 347 -13.01 3.09 5.65
C LYS A 347 -12.30 3.50 6.94
N TRP A 348 -11.01 3.15 7.07
CA TRP A 348 -10.23 3.58 8.22
C TRP A 348 -10.20 5.10 8.35
N PHE A 349 -9.92 5.82 7.27
CA PHE A 349 -9.89 7.27 7.28
C PHE A 349 -11.27 7.90 7.53
N GLU A 350 -12.35 7.33 6.96
CA GLU A 350 -13.72 7.77 7.21
C GLU A 350 -14.10 7.70 8.69
N CYS A 351 -13.66 6.65 9.39
CA CYS A 351 -14.05 6.35 10.77
C CYS A 351 -13.07 6.88 11.82
N LEU A 352 -12.00 7.58 11.39
CA LEU A 352 -10.85 7.85 12.23
C LEU A 352 -11.08 8.98 13.25
N LEU A 353 -11.69 10.06 12.78
CA LEU A 353 -11.70 11.37 13.42
C LEU A 353 -13.10 11.80 13.81
#